data_AF-A0A5S9PK52-F1
#
_entry.id   AF-A0A5S9PK52-F1
#
_cell.length_a   1.000
_cell.length_b   1.000
_cell.length_c   1.000
_cell.angle_alpha   90.00
_cell.angle_beta   90.00
_cell.angle_gamma   90.00
#
_symmetry.space_group_name_H-M   'P 1'
#
loop_
_entity.id
_entity.type
_entity.pdbx_description
1 polymer ?
#
loop_
_entity_poly.entity_id
_entity_poly.type
_entity_poly.pdbx_seq_one_letter_code
_entity_poly.pdbx_strand_id
1 'polypeptide(L)'
;MKNKYVVYGCVVGNYDRVFPPVKMTPGVDYILFTDDSSLSVNGWDVRALDANVSADPSTINRYYKFFGHRILAEYDVSVYLDGNIRVLEDLSILLKEFEDSKCAIGFHKHYRRENVQEELLATGRAKKINNVEIAQRQVNRYLENGMPQDLLLTENFIIYRNHSSEKLDEAMSAWWHELINYSNRDQLSLGFVRWKHNLKTHIYLWNPRIDNEFYYVYPHNSESTLGSIRRYIRIRRFDSRKYLAAYYLFDRFLSKLM
;
A
#
# COMPACT_ATOMS: atom_id res chain seq x y z
N MET A 1 20.14 -14.85 -12.14
CA MET A 1 19.32 -13.91 -12.93
C MET A 1 18.24 -13.39 -12.01
N LYS A 2 18.02 -12.06 -11.94
CA LYS A 2 16.94 -11.51 -11.13
C LYS A 2 15.60 -11.87 -11.77
N ASN A 3 14.58 -12.05 -10.93
CA ASN A 3 13.24 -12.37 -11.40
C ASN A 3 12.63 -11.18 -12.13
N LYS A 4 11.63 -11.44 -12.96
CA LYS A 4 10.87 -10.41 -13.69
C LYS A 4 10.03 -9.53 -12.76
N TYR A 5 9.51 -10.11 -11.69
CA TYR A 5 8.58 -9.48 -10.77
C TYR A 5 9.22 -9.23 -9.41
N VAL A 6 8.79 -8.16 -8.75
CA VAL A 6 9.17 -7.87 -7.38
C VAL A 6 7.97 -7.43 -6.54
N VAL A 7 7.82 -8.00 -5.36
CA VAL A 7 6.97 -7.47 -4.28
C VAL A 7 7.87 -6.70 -3.34
N TYR A 8 7.50 -5.48 -2.99
CA TYR A 8 8.34 -4.67 -2.13
C TYR A 8 7.55 -3.81 -1.14
N GLY A 9 8.20 -3.44 -0.04
CA GLY A 9 7.68 -2.51 0.95
C GLY A 9 8.78 -1.60 1.48
N CYS A 10 8.39 -0.55 2.20
CA CYS A 10 9.31 0.33 2.90
C CYS A 10 8.78 0.63 4.30
N VAL A 11 9.56 0.38 5.34
CA VAL A 11 9.21 0.70 6.72
C VAL A 11 10.34 1.50 7.35
N VAL A 12 10.01 2.69 7.84
CA VAL A 12 10.94 3.64 8.42
C VAL A 12 10.50 4.00 9.84
N GLY A 13 11.43 4.18 10.77
CA GLY A 13 11.13 4.61 12.14
C GLY A 13 10.30 3.61 12.95
N ASN A 14 10.40 2.32 12.64
CA ASN A 14 9.62 1.25 13.28
C ASN A 14 8.08 1.49 13.27
N TYR A 15 7.59 2.17 12.22
CA TYR A 15 6.17 2.52 12.08
C TYR A 15 5.25 1.28 12.06
N ASP A 16 5.70 0.23 11.37
CA ASP A 16 4.97 -1.03 11.26
C ASP A 16 5.88 -2.23 11.44
N ARG A 17 5.41 -3.22 12.20
CA ARG A 17 6.04 -4.55 12.20
C ARG A 17 5.61 -5.35 10.96
N VAL A 18 6.56 -5.61 10.07
CA VAL A 18 6.40 -6.47 8.89
C VAL A 18 6.48 -7.95 9.29
N PHE A 19 5.67 -8.78 8.66
CA PHE A 19 5.65 -10.23 8.87
C PHE A 19 6.09 -10.98 7.61
N PRO A 20 6.65 -12.20 7.76
CA PRO A 20 6.93 -13.08 6.63
C PRO A 20 5.68 -13.32 5.77
N PRO A 21 5.81 -13.38 4.43
CA PRO A 21 4.77 -13.96 3.58
C PRO A 21 4.40 -15.35 4.11
N VAL A 22 3.12 -15.71 4.09
CA VAL A 22 2.70 -17.08 4.44
C VAL A 22 3.14 -18.03 3.32
N LYS A 23 2.98 -17.60 2.08
CA LYS A 23 3.47 -18.29 0.89
C LYS A 23 4.14 -17.29 -0.04
N MET A 24 5.34 -17.63 -0.51
CA MET A 24 6.03 -16.84 -1.52
C MET A 24 5.57 -17.25 -2.91
N THR A 25 5.52 -16.29 -3.82
CA THR A 25 5.20 -16.53 -5.23
C THR A 25 6.46 -17.00 -5.96
N PRO A 26 6.44 -18.17 -6.63
CA PRO A 26 7.58 -18.62 -7.43
C PRO A 26 7.95 -17.60 -8.52
N GLY A 27 9.25 -17.33 -8.68
CA GLY A 27 9.73 -16.38 -9.69
C GLY A 27 9.44 -14.90 -9.36
N VAL A 28 9.23 -14.57 -8.08
CA VAL A 28 9.03 -13.20 -7.59
C VAL A 28 10.02 -12.91 -6.47
N ASP A 29 10.73 -11.78 -6.58
CA ASP A 29 11.61 -11.31 -5.51
C ASP A 29 10.79 -10.53 -4.46
N TYR A 30 11.20 -10.58 -3.20
CA TYR A 30 10.55 -9.88 -2.10
C TYR A 30 11.57 -8.97 -1.40
N ILE A 31 11.37 -7.65 -1.44
CA ILE A 31 12.32 -6.66 -0.92
C ILE A 31 11.68 -5.77 0.14
N LEU A 32 12.34 -5.62 1.28
CA LEU A 32 11.91 -4.68 2.32
C LEU A 32 12.97 -3.61 2.55
N PHE A 33 12.63 -2.36 2.26
CA PHE A 33 13.49 -1.21 2.56
C PHE A 33 13.27 -0.71 3.99
N THR A 34 14.34 -0.41 4.72
CA THR A 34 14.26 0.09 6.09
C THR A 34 15.48 0.88 6.54
N ASP A 35 15.29 1.75 7.53
CA ASP A 35 16.35 2.44 8.29
C ASP A 35 16.94 1.57 9.41
N ASP A 36 16.28 0.45 9.77
CA ASP A 36 16.77 -0.48 10.78
C ASP A 36 17.68 -1.56 10.17
N SER A 37 19.00 -1.33 10.27
CA SER A 37 20.03 -2.27 9.81
C SER A 37 20.02 -3.63 10.54
N SER A 38 19.32 -3.75 11.67
CA SER A 38 19.20 -5.00 12.43
C SER A 38 17.97 -5.83 12.05
N LEU A 39 17.06 -5.25 11.25
CA LEU A 39 15.82 -5.90 10.89
C LEU A 39 16.07 -7.13 10.01
N SER A 40 15.48 -8.26 10.41
CA SER A 40 15.47 -9.48 9.62
C SER A 40 14.05 -10.06 9.60
N VAL A 41 13.51 -10.30 8.41
CA VAL A 41 12.18 -10.87 8.23
C VAL A 41 12.28 -12.00 7.21
N ASN A 42 11.95 -13.22 7.63
CA ASN A 42 11.99 -14.39 6.74
C ASN A 42 11.14 -14.13 5.48
N GLY A 43 11.68 -14.49 4.31
CA GLY A 43 11.05 -14.29 3.01
C GLY A 43 11.21 -12.90 2.43
N TRP A 44 11.84 -11.96 3.14
CA TRP A 44 12.17 -10.63 2.62
C TRP A 44 13.68 -10.44 2.54
N ASP A 45 14.15 -9.95 1.39
CA ASP A 45 15.48 -9.37 1.22
C ASP A 45 15.45 -7.95 1.83
N VAL A 46 15.98 -7.81 3.04
CA VAL A 46 15.98 -6.54 3.78
C VAL A 46 17.14 -5.68 3.29
N ARG A 47 16.82 -4.49 2.76
CA ARG A 47 17.78 -3.54 2.20
C ARG A 47 17.74 -2.21 2.96
N ALA A 48 18.90 -1.59 3.11
CA ALA A 48 19.00 -0.24 3.65
C ALA A 48 18.34 0.79 2.73
N LEU A 49 17.93 1.93 3.29
CA LEU A 49 17.51 3.08 2.51
C LEU A 49 18.67 3.65 1.68
N ASP A 50 18.33 4.31 0.57
CA ASP A 50 19.28 5.10 -0.20
C ASP A 50 19.73 6.29 0.65
N ALA A 51 21.04 6.42 0.86
CA ALA A 51 21.65 7.47 1.66
C ALA A 51 21.34 8.89 1.15
N ASN A 52 20.93 9.03 -0.11
CA ASN A 52 20.57 10.32 -0.70
C ASN A 52 19.15 10.78 -0.36
N VAL A 53 18.31 9.90 0.22
CA VAL A 53 16.94 10.24 0.62
C VAL A 53 16.94 10.76 2.05
N SER A 54 17.10 12.07 2.21
CA SER A 54 17.02 12.76 3.52
C SER A 54 15.68 13.49 3.66
N ALA A 55 14.72 12.87 4.35
CA ALA A 55 13.42 13.47 4.68
C ALA A 55 12.86 12.85 5.98
N ASP A 56 11.68 13.30 6.42
CA ASP A 56 11.00 12.65 7.54
C ASP A 56 10.55 11.21 7.16
N PRO A 57 10.37 10.30 8.14
CA PRO A 57 10.03 8.90 7.87
C PRO A 57 8.81 8.68 6.99
N SER A 58 7.78 9.53 7.13
CA SER A 58 6.58 9.43 6.28
C SER A 58 6.93 9.76 4.85
N THR A 59 7.65 10.86 4.60
CA THR A 59 8.10 11.25 3.26
C THR A 59 9.00 10.18 2.61
N ILE A 60 9.92 9.57 3.36
CA ILE A 60 10.76 8.47 2.86
C ILE A 60 9.89 7.29 2.42
N ASN A 61 8.99 6.80 3.27
CA ASN A 61 8.09 5.70 2.90
C ASN A 61 7.31 6.03 1.61
N ARG A 62 6.78 7.25 1.51
CA ARG A 62 6.03 7.71 0.34
C ARG A 62 6.89 7.76 -0.92
N TYR A 63 8.16 8.12 -0.81
CA TYR A 63 9.09 8.11 -1.95
C TYR A 63 9.26 6.70 -2.52
N TYR A 64 9.56 5.72 -1.66
CA TYR A 64 9.64 4.30 -2.07
C TYR A 64 8.33 3.77 -2.62
N LYS A 65 7.21 4.19 -2.02
CA LYS A 65 5.88 3.85 -2.50
C LYS A 65 5.61 4.39 -3.91
N PHE A 66 6.00 5.62 -4.21
CA PHE A 66 5.64 6.31 -5.45
C PHE A 66 6.58 5.97 -6.60
N PHE A 67 7.88 5.86 -6.31
CA PHE A 67 8.94 5.72 -7.31
C PHE A 67 9.55 4.32 -7.35
N GLY A 68 8.78 3.28 -7.01
CA GLY A 68 9.23 1.89 -7.11
C GLY A 68 9.80 1.52 -8.47
N HIS A 69 9.24 2.07 -9.55
CA HIS A 69 9.72 1.84 -10.92
C HIS A 69 11.08 2.49 -11.22
N ARG A 70 11.49 3.51 -10.45
CA ARG A 70 12.85 4.07 -10.53
C ARG A 70 13.84 3.30 -9.65
N ILE A 71 13.40 2.96 -8.44
CA ILE A 71 14.24 2.33 -7.40
C ILE A 71 14.56 0.87 -7.74
N LEU A 72 13.61 0.20 -8.40
CA LEU A 72 13.67 -1.22 -8.78
C LEU A 72 13.63 -1.35 -10.31
N ALA A 73 14.34 -0.46 -11.02
CA ALA A 73 14.31 -0.36 -12.48
C ALA A 73 14.83 -1.63 -13.19
N GLU A 74 15.47 -2.53 -12.47
CA GLU A 74 15.89 -3.83 -13.00
C GLU A 74 14.76 -4.87 -13.12
N TYR A 75 13.54 -4.54 -12.65
CA TYR A 75 12.35 -5.39 -12.73
C TYR A 75 11.38 -4.87 -13.80
N ASP A 76 10.57 -5.75 -14.38
CA ASP A 76 9.55 -5.33 -15.35
C ASP A 76 8.27 -4.87 -14.64
N VAL A 77 7.94 -5.53 -13.53
CA VAL A 77 6.72 -5.30 -12.75
C VAL A 77 7.04 -5.27 -11.27
N SER A 78 6.56 -4.25 -10.57
CA SER A 78 6.63 -4.18 -9.11
C SER A 78 5.26 -4.11 -8.45
N VAL A 79 5.14 -4.70 -7.26
CA VAL A 79 3.98 -4.62 -6.38
C VAL A 79 4.43 -4.01 -5.05
N TYR A 80 4.07 -2.76 -4.82
CA TYR A 80 4.28 -2.11 -3.53
C TYR A 80 3.24 -2.60 -2.52
N LEU A 81 3.65 -2.85 -1.28
CA LEU A 81 2.81 -3.14 -0.12
C LEU A 81 3.13 -2.16 1.03
N ASP A 82 2.10 -1.56 1.63
CA ASP A 82 2.25 -0.89 2.93
C ASP A 82 2.73 -1.91 3.99
N GLY A 83 3.49 -1.44 4.98
CA GLY A 83 4.12 -2.29 6.01
C GLY A 83 3.13 -3.07 6.89
N ASN A 84 1.83 -2.77 6.78
CA ASN A 84 0.76 -3.46 7.48
C ASN A 84 0.01 -4.50 6.63
N ILE A 85 0.61 -4.96 5.53
CA ILE A 85 0.01 -5.95 4.62
C ILE A 85 0.84 -7.22 4.61
N ARG A 86 0.14 -8.34 4.76
CA ARG A 86 0.73 -9.68 4.64
C ARG A 86 0.27 -10.35 3.36
N VAL A 87 1.21 -10.95 2.63
CA VAL A 87 0.91 -11.89 1.54
C VAL A 87 0.55 -13.25 2.16
N LEU A 88 -0.61 -13.78 1.79
CA LEU A 88 -1.15 -15.04 2.28
C LEU A 88 -0.94 -16.20 1.29
N GLU A 89 -0.96 -15.93 -0.01
CA GLU A 89 -1.00 -16.95 -1.06
C GLU A 89 -0.20 -16.49 -2.29
N ASP A 90 0.02 -17.42 -3.23
CA ASP A 90 0.67 -17.20 -4.53
C ASP A 90 -0.02 -16.08 -5.34
N LEU A 91 0.75 -15.07 -5.72
CA LEU A 91 0.24 -13.88 -6.43
C LEU A 91 0.27 -14.02 -7.96
N SER A 92 0.66 -15.18 -8.52
CA SER A 92 0.85 -15.37 -9.97
C SER A 92 -0.39 -15.01 -10.78
N ILE A 93 -1.59 -15.33 -10.28
CA ILE A 93 -2.86 -15.00 -10.96
C ILE A 93 -3.07 -13.49 -10.99
N LEU A 94 -2.81 -12.78 -9.88
CA LEU A 94 -2.95 -11.32 -9.83
C LEU A 94 -1.93 -10.64 -10.74
N LEU A 95 -0.67 -11.07 -10.69
CA LEU A 95 0.40 -10.55 -11.55
C LEU A 95 0.06 -10.75 -13.03
N LYS A 96 -0.39 -11.96 -13.41
CA LYS A 96 -0.81 -12.26 -14.78
C LYS A 96 -1.98 -11.38 -15.22
N GLU A 97 -3.01 -11.23 -14.38
CA GLU A 97 -4.15 -10.36 -14.69
C GLU A 97 -3.72 -8.90 -14.92
N PHE A 98 -2.83 -8.39 -14.06
CA PHE A 98 -2.29 -7.03 -14.23
C PHE A 98 -1.51 -6.89 -15.54
N GLU A 99 -0.65 -7.84 -15.87
CA GLU A 99 0.12 -7.79 -17.11
C GLU A 99 -0.72 -7.93 -18.38
N ASP A 100 -1.73 -8.79 -18.34
CA ASP A 100 -2.66 -8.99 -19.45
C ASP A 100 -3.50 -7.73 -19.70
N SER A 101 -3.76 -6.93 -18.66
CA SER A 101 -4.45 -5.64 -18.79
C SER A 101 -3.68 -4.59 -19.61
N LYS A 102 -2.35 -4.76 -19.77
CA LYS A 102 -1.43 -3.79 -20.40
C LYS A 102 -1.51 -2.38 -19.81
N CYS A 103 -2.01 -2.25 -18.58
CA CYS A 103 -2.09 -0.97 -17.88
C CYS A 103 -0.72 -0.56 -17.32
N ALA A 104 -0.55 0.74 -17.11
CA ALA A 104 0.67 1.30 -16.53
C ALA A 104 0.77 0.99 -15.03
N ILE A 105 -0.38 1.01 -14.35
CA ILE A 105 -0.47 0.92 -12.89
C ILE A 105 -1.76 0.20 -12.49
N GLY A 106 -1.75 -0.50 -11.37
CA GLY A 106 -2.87 -1.29 -10.87
C GLY A 106 -3.18 -1.00 -9.41
N PHE A 107 -4.46 -1.04 -9.06
CA PHE A 107 -4.96 -0.76 -7.70
C PHE A 107 -6.17 -1.62 -7.36
N HIS A 108 -6.58 -1.59 -6.09
CA HIS A 108 -7.85 -2.18 -5.64
C HIS A 108 -8.92 -1.11 -5.44
N LYS A 109 -10.17 -1.43 -5.76
CA LYS A 109 -11.33 -0.55 -5.50
C LYS A 109 -11.42 -0.22 -4.00
N HIS A 110 -11.75 1.03 -3.67
CA HIS A 110 -11.98 1.43 -2.29
C HIS A 110 -13.24 0.76 -1.70
N TYR A 111 -13.14 0.19 -0.49
CA TYR A 111 -14.20 -0.65 0.11
C TYR A 111 -15.43 0.09 0.66
N ARG A 112 -15.32 1.40 0.91
CA ARG A 112 -16.37 2.18 1.61
C ARG A 112 -16.82 3.47 0.93
N ARG A 113 -16.06 3.93 -0.06
CA ARG A 113 -16.15 5.29 -0.60
C ARG A 113 -15.97 5.20 -2.09
N GLU A 114 -16.75 5.96 -2.82
CA GLU A 114 -16.83 5.83 -4.27
C GLU A 114 -15.96 6.86 -4.99
N ASN A 115 -15.84 8.06 -4.42
CA ASN A 115 -15.19 9.20 -5.04
C ASN A 115 -14.34 10.03 -4.05
N VAL A 116 -13.62 11.01 -4.60
CA VAL A 116 -12.69 11.88 -3.86
C VAL A 116 -13.37 12.81 -2.85
N GLN A 117 -14.63 13.22 -3.11
CA GLN A 117 -15.34 14.11 -2.20
C GLN A 117 -15.73 13.37 -0.92
N GLU A 118 -16.21 12.13 -1.06
CA GLU A 118 -16.46 11.23 0.07
C GLU A 118 -15.17 10.93 0.86
N GLU A 119 -14.05 10.72 0.16
CA GLU A 119 -12.73 10.56 0.79
C GLU A 119 -12.39 11.75 1.68
N LEU A 120 -12.50 12.96 1.14
CA LEU A 120 -12.20 14.20 1.83
C LEU A 120 -13.08 14.37 3.08
N LEU A 121 -14.39 14.18 2.96
CA LEU A 121 -15.33 14.30 4.09
C LEU A 121 -15.05 13.26 5.18
N ALA A 122 -14.75 12.02 4.80
CA ALA A 122 -14.49 10.95 5.75
C ALA A 122 -13.15 11.13 6.47
N THR A 123 -12.09 11.52 5.75
CA THR A 123 -10.77 11.75 6.34
C THR A 123 -10.71 13.02 7.18
N GLY A 124 -11.44 14.08 6.79
CA GLY A 124 -11.64 15.27 7.61
C GLY A 124 -12.31 14.94 8.94
N ARG A 125 -13.44 14.21 8.91
CA ARG A 125 -14.14 13.75 10.13
C ARG A 125 -13.26 12.88 11.02
N ALA A 126 -12.44 12.02 10.43
CA ALA A 126 -11.52 11.16 11.16
C ALA A 126 -10.25 11.88 11.67
N LYS A 127 -10.13 13.20 11.47
CA LYS A 127 -8.94 14.01 11.80
C LYS A 127 -7.65 13.44 11.22
N LYS A 128 -7.74 12.83 10.04
CA LYS A 128 -6.60 12.29 9.30
C LYS A 128 -5.94 13.35 8.43
N ILE A 129 -6.54 14.53 8.25
CA ILE A 129 -5.93 15.60 7.46
C ILE A 129 -5.45 16.68 8.42
N ASN A 130 -4.17 17.04 8.32
CA ASN A 130 -3.58 18.08 9.17
C ASN A 130 -4.22 19.45 8.90
N ASN A 131 -4.43 19.78 7.62
CA ASN A 131 -5.09 21.01 7.20
C ASN A 131 -6.22 20.69 6.21
N VAL A 132 -7.46 20.66 6.72
CA VAL A 132 -8.67 20.33 5.94
C VAL A 132 -8.93 21.37 4.85
N GLU A 133 -8.63 22.64 5.09
CA GLU A 133 -8.85 23.69 4.09
C GLU A 133 -7.93 23.55 2.87
N ILE A 134 -6.66 23.19 3.08
CA ILE A 134 -5.72 22.88 2.00
C ILE A 134 -6.24 21.70 1.18
N ALA A 135 -6.72 20.65 1.84
CA ALA A 135 -7.29 19.49 1.16
C ALA A 135 -8.57 19.83 0.38
N GLN A 136 -9.44 20.68 0.93
CA GLN A 136 -10.64 21.14 0.23
C GLN A 136 -10.28 21.96 -1.00
N ARG A 137 -9.34 22.92 -0.90
CA ARG A 137 -8.86 23.69 -2.06
C ARG A 137 -8.22 22.78 -3.11
N GLN A 138 -7.46 21.78 -2.69
CA GLN A 138 -6.86 20.79 -3.60
C GLN A 138 -7.93 20.04 -4.39
N VAL A 139 -8.97 19.52 -3.73
CA VAL A 139 -10.07 18.80 -4.40
C VAL A 139 -10.91 19.72 -5.27
N ASN A 140 -11.25 20.93 -4.81
CA ASN A 140 -12.01 21.90 -5.61
C ASN A 140 -11.27 22.23 -6.92
N ARG A 141 -9.96 22.49 -6.85
CA ARG A 141 -9.15 22.73 -8.04
C ARG A 141 -9.23 21.57 -9.03
N TYR A 142 -9.24 20.31 -8.57
CA TYR A 142 -9.37 19.16 -9.47
C TYR A 142 -10.70 19.16 -10.24
N LEU A 143 -11.79 19.47 -9.54
CA LEU A 143 -13.13 19.55 -10.13
C LEU A 143 -13.25 20.74 -11.10
N GLU A 144 -12.70 21.89 -10.73
CA GLU A 144 -12.63 23.09 -11.59
C GLU A 144 -11.80 22.85 -12.85
N ASN A 145 -10.79 21.98 -12.78
CA ASN A 145 -10.01 21.55 -13.95
C ASN A 145 -10.77 20.57 -14.85
N GLY A 146 -11.96 20.10 -14.46
CA GLY A 146 -12.80 19.20 -15.27
C GLY A 146 -12.67 17.72 -14.93
N MET A 147 -12.03 17.36 -13.80
CA MET A 147 -12.00 15.95 -13.36
C MET A 147 -13.43 15.46 -13.08
N PRO A 148 -13.83 14.28 -13.60
CA PRO A 148 -15.13 13.69 -13.31
C PRO A 148 -15.33 13.45 -11.81
N GLN A 149 -16.50 13.81 -11.30
CA GLN A 149 -16.83 13.67 -9.88
C GLN A 149 -17.00 12.21 -9.46
N ASP A 150 -17.42 11.36 -10.38
CA ASP A 150 -17.68 9.93 -10.21
C ASP A 150 -16.44 9.06 -10.50
N LEU A 151 -15.26 9.67 -10.62
CA LEU A 151 -14.04 8.92 -10.85
C LEU A 151 -13.75 7.98 -9.68
N LEU A 152 -13.71 6.67 -9.99
CA LEU A 152 -13.61 5.61 -9.00
C LEU A 152 -12.40 5.78 -8.07
N LEU A 153 -12.69 5.79 -6.77
CA LEU A 153 -11.68 5.83 -5.73
C LEU A 153 -11.04 4.46 -5.50
N THR A 154 -9.74 4.46 -5.23
CA THR A 154 -8.94 3.26 -4.98
C THR A 154 -8.28 3.27 -3.61
N GLU A 155 -7.94 2.08 -3.13
CA GLU A 155 -6.96 1.92 -2.08
C GLU A 155 -5.56 2.03 -2.67
N ASN A 156 -4.70 2.77 -1.99
CA ASN A 156 -3.34 3.02 -2.47
C ASN A 156 -2.31 2.23 -1.67
N PHE A 157 -2.72 1.26 -0.85
CA PHE A 157 -1.81 0.51 0.02
C PHE A 157 -1.21 -0.73 -0.67
N ILE A 158 -1.77 -1.17 -1.81
CA ILE A 158 -1.16 -2.11 -2.76
C ILE A 158 -1.12 -1.41 -4.12
N ILE A 159 0.05 -1.37 -4.76
CA ILE A 159 0.21 -0.72 -6.07
C ILE A 159 1.02 -1.60 -7.00
N TYR A 160 0.42 -2.00 -8.12
CA TYR A 160 1.09 -2.74 -9.19
C TYR A 160 1.62 -1.74 -10.23
N ARG A 161 2.83 -1.92 -10.75
CA ARG A 161 3.43 -1.04 -11.75
C ARG A 161 4.04 -1.83 -12.88
N ASN A 162 3.75 -1.43 -14.11
CA ASN A 162 4.47 -1.87 -15.29
C ASN A 162 5.56 -0.83 -15.60
N HIS A 163 6.83 -1.19 -15.40
CA HIS A 163 7.95 -0.26 -15.48
C HIS A 163 8.25 0.18 -16.92
N SER A 164 7.81 -0.59 -17.92
CA SER A 164 7.98 -0.25 -19.33
C SER A 164 6.94 0.76 -19.85
N SER A 165 5.99 1.20 -19.01
CA SER A 165 4.94 2.12 -19.44
C SER A 165 5.45 3.56 -19.52
N GLU A 166 5.46 4.13 -20.72
CA GLU A 166 5.97 5.49 -21.01
C GLU A 166 5.38 6.59 -20.11
N LYS A 167 4.09 6.52 -19.79
CA LYS A 167 3.40 7.53 -18.97
C LYS A 167 3.56 7.37 -17.46
N LEU A 168 4.13 6.26 -16.99
CA LEU A 168 4.17 5.94 -15.57
C LEU A 168 5.00 6.97 -14.82
N ASP A 169 6.18 7.30 -15.34
CA ASP A 169 7.14 8.16 -14.65
C ASP A 169 6.65 9.60 -14.46
N GLU A 170 6.09 10.16 -15.53
CA GLU A 170 5.47 11.49 -15.52
C GLU A 170 4.30 11.54 -14.52
N ALA A 171 3.42 10.54 -14.55
CA ALA A 171 2.28 10.48 -13.66
C ALA A 171 2.69 10.30 -12.19
N MET A 172 3.69 9.47 -11.88
CA MET A 172 4.18 9.32 -10.49
C MET A 172 4.85 10.61 -10.00
N SER A 173 5.54 11.34 -10.87
CA SER A 173 6.13 12.64 -10.54
C SER A 173 5.05 13.70 -10.26
N ALA A 174 3.99 13.74 -11.06
CA ALA A 174 2.84 14.60 -10.81
C ALA A 174 2.11 14.21 -9.50
N TRP A 175 1.95 12.91 -9.24
CA TRP A 175 1.34 12.43 -8.00
C TRP A 175 2.16 12.81 -6.77
N TRP A 176 3.48 12.68 -6.85
CA TRP A 176 4.39 13.12 -5.81
C TRP A 176 4.28 14.61 -5.55
N HIS A 177 4.26 15.43 -6.61
CA HIS A 177 4.08 16.87 -6.51
C HIS A 177 2.76 17.24 -5.80
N GLU A 178 1.67 16.52 -6.11
CA GLU A 178 0.38 16.72 -5.44
C GLU A 178 0.39 16.29 -3.97
N LEU A 179 1.18 15.28 -3.62
CA LEU A 179 1.30 14.80 -2.24
C LEU A 179 2.04 15.83 -1.37
N ILE A 180 3.21 16.28 -1.82
CA ILE A 180 4.13 17.10 -1.01
C ILE A 180 3.67 18.56 -0.87
N ASN A 181 2.92 19.09 -1.84
CA ASN A 181 2.54 20.52 -1.85
C ASN A 181 1.17 20.80 -1.24
N TYR A 182 0.39 19.77 -0.89
CA TYR A 182 -0.99 19.95 -0.44
C TYR A 182 -1.31 19.12 0.82
N SER A 183 -2.30 18.21 0.74
CA SER A 183 -2.89 17.55 1.91
C SER A 183 -2.06 16.41 2.50
N ASN A 184 -0.97 15.99 1.85
CA ASN A 184 -0.22 14.77 2.15
C ASN A 184 -1.11 13.50 2.17
N ARG A 185 -2.23 13.52 1.44
CA ARG A 185 -3.16 12.38 1.29
C ARG A 185 -3.20 11.92 -0.16
N ASP A 186 -2.54 10.79 -0.39
CA ASP A 186 -2.41 10.14 -1.70
C ASP A 186 -3.75 9.81 -2.37
N GLN A 187 -4.77 9.41 -1.59
CA GLN A 187 -6.12 9.11 -2.10
C GLN A 187 -6.85 10.33 -2.65
N LEU A 188 -6.50 11.55 -2.23
CA LEU A 188 -7.13 12.76 -2.75
C LEU A 188 -6.61 13.12 -4.14
N SER A 189 -5.34 12.85 -4.43
CA SER A 189 -4.67 13.29 -5.66
C SER A 189 -4.61 12.23 -6.76
N LEU A 190 -4.61 10.94 -6.42
CA LEU A 190 -4.39 9.88 -7.41
C LEU A 190 -5.45 9.89 -8.52
N GLY A 191 -6.72 10.08 -8.18
CA GLY A 191 -7.80 10.17 -9.17
C GLY A 191 -7.50 11.22 -10.23
N PHE A 192 -7.20 12.44 -9.77
CA PHE A 192 -6.85 13.56 -10.63
C PHE A 192 -5.66 13.28 -11.53
N VAL A 193 -4.58 12.71 -10.98
CA VAL A 193 -3.38 12.38 -11.76
C VAL A 193 -3.68 11.36 -12.85
N ARG A 194 -4.41 10.29 -12.54
CA ARG A 194 -4.78 9.26 -13.53
C ARG A 194 -5.57 9.86 -14.68
N TRP A 195 -6.56 10.69 -14.35
CA TRP A 195 -7.40 11.36 -15.33
C TRP A 195 -6.60 12.36 -16.18
N LYS A 196 -5.86 13.27 -15.54
CA LYS A 196 -5.11 14.35 -16.20
C LYS A 196 -4.04 13.84 -17.17
N HIS A 197 -3.33 12.76 -16.80
CA HIS A 197 -2.29 12.19 -17.66
C HIS A 197 -2.83 11.11 -18.63
N ASN A 198 -4.14 10.82 -18.58
CA ASN A 198 -4.75 9.69 -19.30
C ASN A 198 -3.94 8.40 -19.09
N LEU A 199 -3.71 8.08 -17.81
CA LEU A 199 -2.92 6.94 -17.37
C LEU A 199 -3.80 5.68 -17.39
N LYS A 200 -3.41 4.68 -18.18
CA LYS A 200 -4.12 3.39 -18.22
C LYS A 200 -3.97 2.67 -16.88
N THR A 201 -5.09 2.40 -16.21
CA THR A 201 -5.09 1.81 -14.88
C THR A 201 -5.94 0.55 -14.82
N HIS A 202 -5.37 -0.51 -14.24
CA HIS A 202 -6.10 -1.71 -13.89
C HIS A 202 -6.71 -1.55 -12.50
N ILE A 203 -7.98 -1.91 -12.34
CA ILE A 203 -8.66 -1.82 -11.03
C ILE A 203 -9.27 -3.18 -10.71
N TYR A 204 -8.69 -3.85 -9.71
CA TYR A 204 -9.31 -5.02 -9.11
C TYR A 204 -10.57 -4.56 -8.37
N LEU A 205 -11.72 -5.13 -8.74
CA LEU A 205 -13.03 -4.72 -8.20
C LEU A 205 -13.32 -5.25 -6.79
N TRP A 206 -12.33 -5.88 -6.16
CA TRP A 206 -12.37 -6.33 -4.77
C TRP A 206 -11.30 -5.61 -3.93
N ASN A 207 -11.48 -5.61 -2.61
CA ASN A 207 -10.62 -4.87 -1.68
C ASN A 207 -9.89 -5.80 -0.70
N PRO A 208 -8.56 -5.69 -0.53
CA PRO A 208 -7.78 -6.51 0.41
C PRO A 208 -8.14 -6.40 1.90
N ARG A 209 -8.95 -5.41 2.30
CA ARG A 209 -9.50 -5.28 3.65
C ARG A 209 -10.71 -6.17 3.91
N ILE A 210 -11.34 -6.67 2.85
CA ILE A 210 -12.42 -7.66 2.89
C ILE A 210 -11.78 -9.04 2.80
N ASP A 211 -12.47 -10.07 3.29
CA ASP A 211 -11.99 -11.45 3.21
C ASP A 211 -11.63 -11.82 1.76
N ASN A 212 -10.38 -12.25 1.59
CA ASN A 212 -9.77 -12.63 0.32
C ASN A 212 -8.62 -13.61 0.60
N GLU A 213 -8.14 -14.28 -0.44
CA GLU A 213 -7.15 -15.35 -0.30
C GLU A 213 -5.71 -14.85 -0.36
N PHE A 214 -5.46 -13.66 -0.92
CA PHE A 214 -4.12 -13.20 -1.29
C PHE A 214 -3.45 -12.32 -0.24
N TYR A 215 -4.21 -11.46 0.42
CA TYR A 215 -3.70 -10.41 1.28
C TYR A 215 -4.45 -10.33 2.61
N TYR A 216 -3.69 -10.02 3.66
CA TYR A 216 -4.25 -9.65 4.96
C TYR A 216 -3.74 -8.28 5.38
N VAL A 217 -4.64 -7.31 5.45
CA VAL A 217 -4.36 -5.97 6.00
C VAL A 217 -4.59 -5.99 7.51
N TYR A 218 -3.52 -5.81 8.29
CA TYR A 218 -3.57 -5.78 9.75
C TYR A 218 -3.48 -4.36 10.31
N PRO A 219 -3.92 -4.10 11.55
CA PRO A 219 -3.79 -2.78 12.17
C PRO A 219 -2.32 -2.34 12.27
N HIS A 220 -2.05 -1.04 12.16
CA HIS A 220 -0.71 -0.47 12.39
C HIS A 220 -0.22 -0.67 13.84
N ASN A 221 1.05 -0.35 14.13
CA ASN A 221 1.62 -0.65 15.45
C ASN A 221 0.79 0.03 16.55
N SER A 222 0.56 -0.68 17.66
CA SER A 222 -0.20 -0.17 18.81
C SER A 222 0.75 0.14 19.95
N GLU A 223 0.56 1.29 20.58
CA GLU A 223 1.29 1.66 21.80
C GLU A 223 0.89 0.79 23.00
N SER A 224 -0.28 0.12 22.94
CA SER A 224 -0.72 -0.76 24.03
C SER A 224 -0.11 -2.16 23.92
N THR A 225 0.39 -2.68 25.04
CA THR A 225 0.95 -4.05 25.11
C THR A 225 -0.09 -5.10 24.73
N LEU A 226 -1.32 -4.98 25.24
CA LEU A 226 -2.42 -5.90 24.90
C LEU A 226 -2.79 -5.82 23.42
N GLY A 227 -2.83 -4.62 22.84
CA GLY A 227 -3.06 -4.42 21.41
C GLY A 227 -1.97 -5.06 20.56
N SER A 228 -0.71 -4.94 20.97
CA SER A 228 0.44 -5.57 20.32
C SER A 228 0.38 -7.10 20.37
N ILE A 229 0.03 -7.70 21.53
CA ILE A 229 -0.15 -9.14 21.67
C ILE A 229 -1.32 -9.63 20.80
N ARG A 230 -2.47 -8.93 20.88
CA ARG A 230 -3.66 -9.25 20.09
C ARG A 230 -3.36 -9.24 18.60
N ARG A 231 -2.65 -8.20 18.14
CA ARG A 231 -2.20 -8.09 16.74
C ARG A 231 -1.29 -9.26 16.37
N TYR A 232 -0.29 -9.55 17.19
CA TYR A 232 0.68 -10.62 16.91
C TYR A 232 -0.02 -11.98 16.76
N ILE A 233 -0.86 -12.37 17.71
CA ILE A 233 -1.61 -13.63 17.67
C ILE A 233 -2.52 -13.66 16.44
N ARG A 234 -3.25 -12.57 16.18
CA ARG A 234 -4.17 -12.47 15.05
C ARG A 234 -3.43 -12.62 13.72
N ILE A 235 -2.29 -11.95 13.52
CA ILE A 235 -1.53 -12.04 12.26
C ILE A 235 -0.95 -13.45 12.08
N ARG A 236 -0.40 -14.05 13.13
CA ARG A 236 0.25 -15.35 13.04
C ARG A 236 -0.71 -16.53 12.89
N ARG A 237 -2.02 -16.32 13.00
CA ARG A 237 -3.04 -17.36 12.77
C ARG A 237 -2.89 -18.08 11.43
N PHE A 238 -2.28 -17.42 10.44
CA PHE A 238 -2.01 -17.98 9.12
C PHE A 238 -0.74 -18.84 9.04
N ASP A 239 0.14 -18.82 10.05
CA ASP A 239 1.43 -19.52 10.01
C ASP A 239 1.27 -21.02 10.18
N SER A 240 0.32 -21.46 11.02
CA SER A 240 0.06 -22.88 11.28
C SER A 240 -1.23 -23.09 12.05
N ARG A 241 -1.71 -24.34 12.08
CA ARG A 241 -2.83 -24.78 12.92
C ARG A 241 -2.63 -24.45 14.41
N LYS A 242 -1.38 -24.45 14.91
CA LYS A 242 -1.07 -24.10 16.30
C LYS A 242 -1.38 -22.62 16.59
N TYR A 243 -0.95 -21.72 15.71
CA TYR A 243 -1.26 -20.29 15.86
C TYR A 243 -2.74 -19.99 15.62
N LEU A 244 -3.39 -20.73 14.73
CA LEU A 244 -4.84 -20.63 14.54
C LEU A 244 -5.61 -21.01 15.82
N ALA A 245 -5.22 -22.11 16.47
CA ALA A 245 -5.80 -22.50 17.75
C ALA A 245 -5.54 -21.44 18.84
N ALA A 246 -4.32 -20.91 18.93
CA ALA A 246 -3.98 -19.85 19.87
C ALA A 246 -4.84 -18.58 19.64
N TYR A 247 -5.11 -18.23 18.38
CA TYR A 247 -6.00 -17.13 18.03
C TYR A 247 -7.42 -17.35 18.56
N TYR A 248 -8.04 -18.52 18.31
CA TYR A 248 -9.39 -18.79 18.81
C TYR A 248 -9.47 -18.82 20.34
N LEU A 249 -8.45 -19.37 21.01
CA LEU A 249 -8.39 -19.35 22.48
C LEU A 249 -8.28 -17.93 23.03
N PHE A 250 -7.41 -17.11 22.44
CA PHE A 250 -7.21 -15.73 22.86
C PHE A 250 -8.44 -14.85 22.58
N ASP A 251 -9.08 -15.01 21.42
CA ASP A 251 -10.28 -14.27 21.04
C ASP A 251 -11.46 -14.61 21.97
N ARG A 252 -11.65 -15.91 22.28
CA ARG A 252 -12.65 -16.37 23.27
C ARG A 252 -12.37 -15.87 24.69
N PHE A 253 -11.10 -15.71 25.05
CA PHE A 253 -10.73 -15.14 26.35
C PHE A 253 -11.08 -13.65 26.42
N LEU A 254 -10.73 -12.88 25.39
CA LEU A 254 -11.08 -11.45 25.31
C LEU A 254 -12.58 -11.21 25.27
N SER A 255 -13.34 -12.03 24.55
CA SER A 255 -14.81 -11.90 24.49
C SER A 255 -15.51 -12.15 25.82
N LYS A 256 -14.82 -12.71 26.82
CA LYS A 256 -15.34 -12.89 28.18
C LYS A 256 -14.96 -11.75 29.14
N LEU A 257 -14.01 -10.90 28.75
CA LEU A 257 -13.55 -9.76 29.53
C LEU A 257 -14.24 -8.44 29.16
N MET A 258 -14.92 -8.41 28.01
CA MET A 258 -15.73 -7.30 27.52
C MET A 258 -17.21 -7.55 27.79
#